data_AF-A0A3A8KN11-F1
#
_entry.id   AF-A0A3A8KN11-F1
#
_cell.length_a   1.000
_cell.length_b   1.000
_cell.length_c   1.000
_cell.angle_alpha   90.00
_cell.angle_beta   90.00
_cell.angle_gamma   90.00
#
_symmetry.space_group_name_H-M   'P 1'
#
loop_
_entity.id
_entity.type
_entity.pdbx_description
1 polymer ?
#
loop_
_entity_poly.entity_id
_entity_poly.type
_entity_poly.pdbx_seq_one_letter_code
_entity_poly.pdbx_strand_id
1 'polypeptide(L)'
;MLSGIEQAPIASELVANVFRTLAPGDVQLLPVSVEGEPERYFVVNATKVVDCIDEARCREVQHYDEDNPSPEYEGEYRWIYGLRIDPAKTEGAHVFRLKKFKMAFIVSEDIKNALEEAGNLGVSFERVTGPSTGQADQRT
;
A
#
# COMPACT_ATOMS: atom_id res chain seq x y z
N MET A 1 11.31 4.72 16.96
CA MET A 1 11.44 4.50 15.52
C MET A 1 10.13 4.92 14.87
N LEU A 2 10.12 5.85 13.92
CA LEU A 2 8.91 6.25 13.19
C LEU A 2 8.64 5.22 12.07
N SER A 3 8.49 3.93 12.43
CA SER A 3 8.54 2.81 11.48
C SER A 3 7.45 2.83 10.40
N GLY A 4 6.40 3.65 10.56
CA GLY A 4 5.37 3.84 9.52
C GLY A 4 5.79 4.75 8.36
N ILE A 5 6.75 5.65 8.55
CA ILE A 5 7.18 6.62 7.52
C ILE A 5 8.22 6.02 6.57
N GLU A 6 8.97 5.00 7.00
CA GLU A 6 10.07 4.41 6.22
C GLU A 6 9.63 3.80 4.87
N GLN A 7 8.33 3.62 4.63
CA GLN A 7 7.79 3.13 3.36
C GLN A 7 6.71 4.03 2.74
N ALA A 8 6.53 5.25 3.24
CA ALA A 8 5.56 6.17 2.66
C ALA A 8 6.02 6.61 1.24
N PRO A 9 5.15 6.54 0.21
CA PRO A 9 5.52 7.00 -1.12
C PRO A 9 5.90 8.48 -1.13
N ILE A 10 6.95 8.82 -1.89
CA ILE A 10 7.28 10.20 -2.24
C ILE A 10 6.70 10.46 -3.63
N ALA A 11 5.89 11.51 -3.74
CA ALA A 11 5.16 11.87 -4.94
C ALA A 11 5.60 13.25 -5.45
N SER A 12 5.67 13.40 -6.77
CA SER A 12 5.69 14.71 -7.42
C SER A 12 4.37 15.45 -7.17
N GLU A 13 4.33 16.74 -7.47
CA GLU A 13 3.11 17.54 -7.30
C GLU A 13 1.92 16.99 -8.13
N LEU A 14 2.16 16.53 -9.36
CA LEU A 14 1.12 15.95 -10.21
C LEU A 14 0.50 14.70 -9.55
N VAL A 15 1.33 13.79 -9.06
CA VAL A 15 0.89 12.56 -8.37
C VAL A 15 0.19 12.89 -7.06
N ALA A 16 0.72 13.84 -6.28
CA ALA A 16 0.11 14.28 -5.04
C ALA A 16 -1.31 14.88 -5.26
N ASN A 17 -1.53 15.53 -6.41
CA ASN A 17 -2.84 16.10 -6.75
C ASN A 17 -3.91 15.03 -7.02
N VAL A 18 -3.53 13.83 -7.48
CA VAL A 18 -4.46 12.70 -7.60
C VAL A 18 -5.06 12.36 -6.24
N PHE A 19 -4.22 12.14 -5.24
CA PHE A 19 -4.66 11.83 -3.88
C PHE A 19 -5.45 12.97 -3.25
N ARG A 20 -5.01 14.23 -3.46
CA ARG A 20 -5.71 15.42 -2.95
C ARG A 20 -7.13 15.52 -3.48
N THR A 21 -7.35 15.11 -4.72
CA THR A 21 -8.65 15.24 -5.39
C THR A 21 -9.57 14.07 -5.04
N LEU A 22 -9.05 12.84 -5.10
CA LEU A 22 -9.86 11.63 -5.04
C LEU A 22 -9.97 11.05 -3.63
N ALA A 23 -9.00 11.29 -2.74
CA ALA A 23 -8.98 10.71 -1.40
C ALA A 23 -8.47 11.68 -0.31
N PRO A 24 -8.96 12.94 -0.25
CA PRO A 24 -8.45 13.94 0.70
C PRO A 24 -8.63 13.56 2.17
N GLY A 25 -9.60 12.69 2.49
CA GLY A 25 -9.83 12.19 3.86
C GLY A 25 -8.93 11.03 4.28
N ASP A 26 -8.26 10.39 3.33
CA ASP A 26 -7.48 9.17 3.55
C ASP A 26 -5.96 9.41 3.49
N VAL A 27 -5.54 10.61 3.09
CA VAL A 27 -4.12 10.99 3.04
C VAL A 27 -3.82 12.32 3.73
N GLN A 28 -2.59 12.43 4.21
CA GLN A 28 -1.91 13.70 4.46
C GLN A 28 -0.77 13.83 3.45
N LEU A 29 -0.69 15.00 2.80
CA LEU A 29 0.37 15.32 1.85
C LEU A 29 1.34 16.29 2.53
N LEU A 30 2.52 15.80 2.89
CA LEU A 30 3.51 16.58 3.62
C LEU A 30 4.56 17.09 2.63
N PRO A 31 4.65 18.42 2.37
CA PRO A 31 5.61 18.95 1.43
C PRO A 31 7.04 18.73 1.92
N VAL A 32 7.92 18.28 1.03
CA VAL A 32 9.34 18.04 1.30
C VAL A 32 10.18 18.55 0.14
N SER A 33 11.44 18.89 0.45
CA SER A 33 12.47 19.17 -0.54
C SER A 33 13.37 17.95 -0.68
N VAL A 34 13.72 17.59 -1.91
CA VAL A 34 14.66 16.51 -2.22
C VAL A 34 15.96 17.15 -2.71
N GLU A 35 17.09 16.76 -2.12
CA GLU A 35 18.39 17.31 -2.52
C GLU A 35 18.71 16.97 -3.99
N GLY A 36 19.17 17.97 -4.75
CA GLY A 36 19.45 17.81 -6.18
C GLY A 36 18.23 17.96 -7.09
N GLU A 37 17.02 18.03 -6.53
CA GLU A 37 15.78 18.20 -7.27
C GLU A 37 15.19 19.61 -7.08
N PRO A 38 14.95 20.37 -8.16
CA PRO A 38 14.39 21.72 -8.07
C PRO A 38 12.88 21.75 -7.83
N GLU A 39 12.18 20.64 -8.10
CA GLU A 39 10.74 20.52 -7.97
C GLU A 39 10.30 20.22 -6.53
N ARG A 40 9.03 20.49 -6.23
CA ARG A 40 8.43 20.18 -4.93
C ARG A 40 7.91 18.74 -4.90
N TYR A 41 8.25 18.03 -3.84
CA TYR A 41 7.76 16.68 -3.58
C TYR A 41 6.89 16.63 -2.34
N PHE A 42 6.17 15.53 -2.19
CA PHE A 42 5.30 15.29 -1.06
C PHE A 42 5.47 13.87 -0.55
N VAL A 43 5.58 13.71 0.76
CA VAL A 43 5.34 12.41 1.40
C VAL A 43 3.83 12.17 1.40
N VAL A 44 3.40 11.04 0.86
CA VAL A 44 2.00 10.60 0.87
C VAL A 44 1.77 9.70 2.09
N ASN A 45 1.29 10.30 3.17
CA ASN A 45 0.98 9.58 4.39
C ASN A 45 -0.47 9.11 4.37
N ALA A 46 -0.72 7.80 4.33
CA ALA A 46 -2.06 7.26 4.51
C ALA A 46 -2.50 7.43 5.97
N THR A 47 -3.70 7.96 6.21
CA THR A 47 -4.23 8.23 7.56
C THR A 47 -5.08 7.08 8.11
N LYS A 48 -5.40 6.10 7.27
CA LYS A 48 -6.24 4.95 7.59
C LYS A 48 -5.40 3.69 7.73
N VAL A 49 -5.68 2.92 8.77
CA VAL A 49 -5.12 1.59 9.00
C VAL A 49 -6.28 0.61 9.13
N VAL A 50 -6.29 -0.42 8.29
CA VAL A 50 -7.44 -1.32 8.13
C VAL A 50 -7.03 -2.78 8.34
N ASP A 51 -7.88 -3.54 9.04
CA ASP A 51 -7.70 -4.98 9.29
C ASP A 51 -8.54 -5.82 8.32
N CYS A 52 -8.10 -5.90 7.07
CA CYS A 52 -8.86 -6.52 5.98
C CYS A 52 -8.12 -7.63 5.24
N ILE A 53 -7.02 -8.16 5.77
CA ILE A 53 -6.29 -9.26 5.12
C ILE A 53 -7.17 -10.52 5.11
N ASP A 54 -7.31 -11.14 3.94
CA ASP A 54 -7.97 -12.43 3.74
C ASP A 54 -6.91 -13.53 3.67
N GLU A 55 -6.46 -13.96 4.85
CA GLU A 55 -5.34 -14.89 5.00
C GLU A 55 -5.57 -16.19 4.23
N ALA A 56 -6.82 -16.69 4.21
CA ALA A 56 -7.21 -17.92 3.53
C ALA A 56 -7.07 -17.84 2.00
N ARG A 57 -7.02 -16.63 1.43
CA ARG A 57 -6.85 -16.41 -0.01
C ARG A 57 -5.45 -15.92 -0.39
N CYS A 58 -4.61 -15.57 0.57
CA CYS A 58 -3.20 -15.30 0.32
C CYS A 58 -2.50 -16.56 -0.20
N ARG A 59 -1.47 -16.41 -1.03
CA ARG A 59 -0.73 -17.56 -1.57
C ARG A 59 0.10 -18.24 -0.49
N GLU A 60 0.79 -17.43 0.31
CA GLU A 60 1.59 -17.90 1.44
C GLU A 60 1.68 -16.78 2.47
N VAL A 61 1.62 -17.17 3.74
CA VAL A 61 1.67 -16.27 4.88
C VAL A 61 2.72 -16.78 5.85
N GLN A 62 3.71 -15.96 6.12
CA GLN A 62 4.78 -16.24 7.08
C GLN A 62 4.51 -15.43 8.35
N HIS A 63 4.36 -16.14 9.45
CA HIS A 63 4.19 -15.57 10.77
C HIS A 63 5.54 -15.41 11.47
N TYR A 64 5.64 -14.47 12.41
CA TYR A 64 6.74 -14.49 13.38
C TYR A 64 6.56 -15.68 14.33
N ASP A 65 7.65 -16.11 14.96
CA ASP A 65 7.60 -17.16 15.97
C ASP A 65 6.69 -16.72 17.14
N GLU A 66 5.64 -17.51 17.39
CA GLU A 66 4.64 -17.21 18.43
C GLU A 66 5.21 -17.43 19.85
N ASP A 67 6.20 -18.31 20.00
CA ASP A 67 6.82 -18.62 21.29
C ASP A 67 7.91 -17.61 21.67
N ASN A 68 8.39 -16.82 20.70
CA ASN A 68 9.37 -15.75 20.92
C ASN A 68 9.18 -14.57 19.94
N PRO A 69 8.05 -13.86 20.02
CA PRO A 69 7.77 -12.75 19.11
C PRO A 69 8.75 -11.60 19.37
N SER A 70 9.26 -10.98 18.31
CA SER A 70 9.93 -9.69 18.47
C SER A 70 8.92 -8.70 19.04
N PRO A 71 9.20 -7.97 20.14
CA PRO A 71 8.25 -7.06 20.77
C PRO A 71 7.69 -5.98 19.82
N GLU A 72 8.42 -5.68 18.75
CA GLU A 72 8.04 -4.67 17.76
C GLU A 72 7.05 -5.18 16.69
N TYR A 73 6.88 -6.50 16.55
CA TYR A 73 6.07 -7.15 15.51
C TYR A 73 5.02 -8.13 16.06
N GLU A 74 4.69 -8.04 17.35
CA GLU A 74 3.69 -8.92 17.97
C GLU A 74 2.33 -8.84 17.23
N GLY A 75 1.87 -9.98 16.71
CA GLY A 75 0.62 -10.08 15.94
C GLY A 75 0.67 -9.55 14.50
N GLU A 76 1.85 -9.18 14.00
CA GLU A 76 2.09 -8.82 12.60
C GLU A 76 2.56 -10.03 11.77
N TYR A 77 2.37 -9.95 10.45
CA TYR A 77 2.92 -10.94 9.52
C TYR A 77 4.36 -10.60 9.19
N ARG A 78 5.24 -11.60 9.22
CA ARG A 78 6.63 -11.46 8.78
C ARG A 78 6.71 -11.21 7.28
N TRP A 79 5.94 -11.98 6.50
CA TRP A 79 5.86 -11.83 5.06
C TRP A 79 4.56 -12.41 4.50
N ILE A 80 4.07 -11.85 3.40
CA ILE A 80 2.92 -12.38 2.65
C ILE A 80 3.27 -12.44 1.17
N TYR A 81 3.13 -13.61 0.54
CA TYR A 81 3.18 -13.74 -0.91
C TYR A 81 1.75 -13.80 -1.47
N GLY A 82 1.52 -13.08 -2.58
CA GLY A 82 0.21 -13.03 -3.23
C GLY A 82 -0.87 -12.50 -2.29
N LEU A 83 -0.63 -11.33 -1.70
CA LEU A 83 -1.50 -10.68 -0.73
C LEU A 83 -2.95 -10.59 -1.23
N ARG A 84 -3.91 -11.00 -0.39
CA ARG A 84 -5.34 -10.81 -0.65
C ARG A 84 -6.02 -10.11 0.51
N ILE A 85 -6.99 -9.26 0.16
CA ILE A 85 -7.83 -8.53 1.12
C ILE A 85 -9.30 -8.86 0.89
N ASP A 86 -10.09 -8.70 1.94
CA ASP A 86 -11.55 -8.71 1.90
C ASP A 86 -12.07 -7.27 1.65
N PRO A 87 -12.59 -6.95 0.45
CA PRO A 87 -13.10 -5.62 0.14
C PRO A 87 -14.25 -5.18 1.04
N ALA A 88 -15.00 -6.12 1.63
CA ALA A 88 -16.12 -5.78 2.52
C ALA A 88 -15.64 -5.17 3.85
N LYS A 89 -14.36 -5.37 4.21
CA LYS A 89 -13.75 -4.86 5.44
C LYS A 89 -12.96 -3.56 5.25
N THR A 90 -12.96 -2.97 4.04
CA THR A 90 -12.20 -1.74 3.78
C THR A 90 -12.88 -0.47 4.29
N GLU A 91 -14.14 -0.58 4.74
CA GLU A 91 -14.95 0.53 5.24
C GLU A 91 -15.07 1.69 4.21
N GLY A 92 -14.90 1.38 2.92
CA GLY A 92 -14.93 2.37 1.85
C GLY A 92 -13.67 3.24 1.73
N ALA A 93 -12.59 2.94 2.45
CA ALA A 93 -11.33 3.66 2.32
C ALA A 93 -10.72 3.48 0.92
N HIS A 94 -10.32 4.58 0.30
CA HIS A 94 -9.67 4.60 -1.00
C HIS A 94 -8.15 4.48 -0.91
N VAL A 95 -7.56 4.88 0.22
CA VAL A 95 -6.11 4.77 0.51
C VAL A 95 -5.89 4.34 1.95
N PHE A 96 -5.13 3.28 2.19
CA PHE A 96 -4.87 2.79 3.55
C PHE A 96 -3.64 1.89 3.67
N ARG A 97 -3.20 1.69 4.91
CA ARG A 97 -2.23 0.65 5.29
C ARG A 97 -2.93 -0.53 5.94
N LEU A 98 -2.34 -1.72 5.81
CA LEU A 98 -2.84 -2.91 6.50
C LEU A 98 -2.34 -2.94 7.94
N LYS A 99 -3.24 -3.28 8.88
CA LYS A 99 -2.95 -3.29 10.32
C LYS A 99 -1.81 -4.22 10.71
N LYS A 100 -1.78 -5.42 10.13
CA LYS A 100 -0.82 -6.49 10.44
C LYS A 100 0.29 -6.67 9.40
N PHE A 101 0.30 -5.89 8.32
CA PHE A 101 1.29 -5.99 7.25
C PHE A 101 1.58 -4.59 6.68
N LYS A 102 2.30 -3.78 7.45
CA LYS A 102 2.46 -2.33 7.20
C LYS A 102 3.22 -2.00 5.92
N MET A 103 3.88 -2.99 5.29
CA MET A 103 4.61 -2.79 4.03
C MET A 103 3.71 -2.42 2.85
N ALA A 104 2.48 -2.96 2.81
CA ALA A 104 1.56 -2.69 1.71
C ALA A 104 0.96 -1.28 1.82
N PHE A 105 0.97 -0.53 0.71
CA PHE A 105 0.22 0.71 0.53
C PHE A 105 -0.95 0.43 -0.40
N ILE A 106 -2.17 0.36 0.13
CA ILE A 106 -3.34 -0.05 -0.65
C ILE A 106 -4.03 1.18 -1.21
N VAL A 107 -4.38 1.10 -2.49
CA VAL A 107 -5.20 2.10 -3.18
C VAL A 107 -6.38 1.43 -3.87
N SER A 108 -7.51 2.13 -3.95
CA SER A 108 -8.65 1.73 -4.78
C SER A 108 -8.30 1.75 -6.27
N GLU A 109 -9.13 1.08 -7.08
CA GLU A 109 -8.95 1.05 -8.55
C GLU A 109 -9.07 2.45 -9.17
N ASP A 110 -9.94 3.31 -8.64
CA ASP A 110 -10.08 4.70 -9.12
C ASP A 110 -8.79 5.50 -8.91
N ILE A 111 -8.15 5.36 -7.75
CA ILE A 111 -6.86 5.99 -7.46
C ILE A 111 -5.79 5.42 -8.39
N LYS A 112 -5.72 4.09 -8.53
CA LYS A 112 -4.77 3.42 -9.45
C LYS A 112 -4.89 3.99 -10.87
N ASN A 113 -6.10 4.04 -11.42
CA ASN A 113 -6.33 4.49 -12.79
C ASN A 113 -5.90 5.95 -12.98
N ALA A 114 -6.26 6.83 -12.04
CA ALA A 114 -5.85 8.23 -12.09
C ALA A 114 -4.33 8.42 -11.95
N LEU A 115 -3.66 7.57 -11.17
CA LEU A 115 -2.20 7.54 -11.08
C LEU A 115 -1.57 7.12 -12.41
N GLU A 116 -2.08 6.06 -13.05
CA GLU A 116 -1.59 5.60 -14.36
C GLU A 116 -1.79 6.64 -15.46
N GLU A 117 -2.90 7.39 -15.43
CA GLU A 117 -3.16 8.51 -16.34
C GLU A 117 -2.19 9.70 -16.12
N ALA A 118 -1.74 9.92 -14.89
CA ALA A 118 -0.81 11.00 -14.55
C ALA A 118 0.60 10.77 -15.13
N GLY A 119 0.96 9.56 -15.57
CA GLY A 119 2.18 9.28 -16.34
C GLY A 119 3.14 8.29 -15.69
N ASN A 120 4.45 8.46 -15.92
CA ASN A 120 5.47 7.51 -15.46
C ASN A 120 5.74 7.64 -13.96
N LEU A 121 5.14 6.76 -13.16
CA LEU A 121 5.20 6.77 -11.70
C LEU A 121 6.43 6.06 -11.11
N GLY A 122 7.11 5.22 -11.89
CA GLY A 122 8.11 4.30 -11.34
C GLY A 122 7.55 3.27 -10.35
N VAL A 123 6.23 3.06 -10.33
CA VAL A 123 5.55 2.07 -9.45
C VAL A 123 4.89 0.98 -10.28
N SER A 124 4.69 -0.18 -9.64
CA SER A 124 3.83 -1.24 -10.15
C SER A 124 2.65 -1.46 -9.22
N PHE A 125 1.53 -1.91 -9.77
CA PHE A 125 0.33 -2.24 -9.01
C PHE A 125 0.09 -3.74 -9.05
N GLU A 126 -0.10 -4.35 -7.88
CA GLU A 126 -0.60 -5.71 -7.77
C GLU A 126 -2.07 -5.68 -7.36
N ARG A 127 -2.92 -6.41 -8.10
CA ARG A 127 -4.31 -6.59 -7.70
C ARG A 127 -4.39 -7.54 -6.51
N VAL A 128 -4.95 -7.04 -5.41
CA VAL A 128 -5.13 -7.77 -4.14
C VAL A 128 -6.59 -8.17 -3.86
N THR A 129 -7.49 -7.92 -4.81
CA THR A 129 -8.90 -8.34 -4.77
C THR A 129 -9.20 -9.39 -5.83
N GLY A 130 -10.17 -10.26 -5.58
CA GLY A 130 -10.54 -11.35 -6.49
C GLY A 130 -9.54 -12.51 -6.52
N PRO A 131 -9.77 -13.52 -7.38
CA PRO A 131 -8.93 -14.71 -7.45
C PRO A 131 -7.51 -14.37 -7.88
N SER A 132 -6.51 -15.10 -7.34
CA SER A 132 -5.14 -14.97 -7.81
C SER A 132 -5.03 -15.46 -9.25
N THR A 133 -4.81 -14.54 -10.19
CA THR A 133 -4.46 -14.89 -11.57
C THR A 133 -3.02 -15.42 -11.57
N GLY A 134 -2.86 -16.71 -11.39
CA GLY A 134 -1.61 -17.41 -11.60
C GLY A 134 -1.79 -18.49 -12.66
N GLN A 135 -1.19 -18.25 -13.84
CA GLN A 135 -0.69 -19.20 -14.85
C GLN A 135 -1.19 -18.95 -16.29
N ALA A 136 -0.46 -18.09 -17.02
CA ALA A 136 -0.31 -18.15 -18.47
C ALA A 136 0.97 -17.40 -18.86
N ASP A 137 2.14 -18.00 -18.61
CA ASP A 137 3.34 -17.85 -19.44
C ASP A 137 4.46 -18.76 -18.91
N GLN A 138 4.29 -20.05 -19.18
CA GLN A 138 5.40 -20.99 -19.38
C GLN A 138 5.00 -21.92 -20.52
N ARG A 139 5.06 -21.41 -21.75
CA ARG A 139 5.26 -22.19 -22.97
C ARG A 139 5.93 -21.29 -24.02
N THR A 140 7.25 -21.27 -24.04
CA THR A 140 8.03 -21.54 -25.26
C THR A 140 9.39 -22.07 -24.85
#